data_AF-A0A831UN73-F1
#
_entry.id   AF-A0A831UN73-F1
#
_cell.length_a   1.000
_cell.length_b   1.000
_cell.length_c   1.000
_cell.angle_alpha   90.00
_cell.angle_beta   90.00
_cell.angle_gamma   90.00
#
_symmetry.space_group_name_H-M   'P 1'
#
loop_
_entity.id
_entity.type
_entity.pdbx_description
1 polymer ?
#
loop_
_entity_poly.entity_id
_entity_poly.type
_entity_poly.pdbx_seq_one_letter_code
_entity_poly.pdbx_strand_id
1 'polypeptide(L)' 'MDSIKPQPNHKIYIEALRRMTPEQRIMKAFELSEFTKELFIQGLHERFPDASPEEFQRILRERLDLCHNRNY' A
#
# COMPACT_ATOMS: atom_id res chain seq x y z
N MET A 1 28.39 13.72 2.23
CA MET A 1 27.35 14.75 2.43
C MET A 1 26.17 14.33 1.58
N ASP A 2 25.24 13.60 2.18
CA ASP A 2 24.13 13.00 1.45
C ASP A 2 23.15 14.08 1.02
N SER A 3 22.90 14.15 -0.29
CA SER A 3 21.91 15.03 -0.89
C SER A 3 20.51 14.58 -0.46
N ILE A 4 19.92 15.25 0.53
CA ILE A 4 18.53 15.03 0.94
C ILE A 4 17.64 15.26 -0.29
N LYS A 5 16.85 14.25 -0.68
CA LYS A 5 15.89 14.35 -1.79
C LYS A 5 14.96 15.55 -1.55
N PRO A 6 14.81 16.47 -2.52
CA PRO A 6 13.96 17.63 -2.34
C PRO A 6 12.51 17.18 -2.09
N GLN A 7 11.88 17.76 -1.07
CA GLN A 7 10.49 17.44 -0.69
C GLN A 7 9.58 18.67 -0.87
N PRO A 8 9.31 19.09 -2.12
CA PRO A 8 8.56 20.32 -2.41
C PRO A 8 7.14 20.31 -1.82
N ASN A 9 6.56 19.11 -1.66
CA ASN A 9 5.19 18.94 -1.16
C ASN A 9 5.10 18.59 0.33
N HIS A 10 6.23 18.55 1.05
CA HIS A 10 6.24 18.12 2.45
C HIS A 10 5.34 18.98 3.33
N LYS A 11 5.41 20.31 3.15
CA LYS A 11 4.59 21.26 3.92
C LYS A 11 3.09 21.02 3.67
N ILE A 12 2.69 20.85 2.41
CA ILE A 12 1.30 20.59 2.01
C ILE A 12 0.80 19.28 2.62
N TYR A 13 1.61 18.23 2.58
CA TYR A 13 1.29 16.93 3.17
C TYR A 13 1.01 17.03 4.68
N ILE A 14 1.89 17.70 5.43
CA ILE A 14 1.73 17.87 6.88
C ILE A 14 0.49 18.72 7.20
N GLU A 15 0.23 19.78 6.43
CA GLU A 15 -0.96 20.60 6.61
C GLU A 15 -2.25 19.83 6.36
N ALA A 16 -2.30 18.98 5.33
CA ALA A 16 -3.44 18.11 5.06
C ALA A 16 -3.70 17.15 6.23
N LEU A 17 -2.64 16.52 6.76
CA LEU A 17 -2.76 15.63 7.91
C LEU A 17 -3.25 16.36 9.17
N ARG A 18 -2.78 17.59 9.44
CA ARG A 18 -3.20 18.35 10.62
C ARG A 18 -4.66 18.80 10.58
N ARG A 19 -5.22 18.96 9.38
CA ARG A 19 -6.63 19.35 9.19
C ARG A 19 -7.60 18.19 9.35
N MET A 20 -7.13 16.94 9.30
CA MET A 20 -7.99 15.77 9.49
C MET A 20 -8.35 15.58 10.96
N THR A 21 -9.63 15.33 11.24
CA THR A 21 -10.05 14.79 12.54
C THR A 21 -9.53 13.36 12.71
N PRO A 22 -9.53 12.80 13.94
CA PRO A 22 -9.20 11.39 14.16
C PRO A 22 -10.01 10.43 13.30
N GLU A 23 -11.31 10.66 13.15
CA GLU A 23 -12.23 9.83 12.35
C GLU A 23 -11.86 9.88 10.86
N GLN A 24 -11.60 11.08 10.33
CA GLN A 24 -11.18 11.26 8.94
C GLN A 24 -9.84 10.57 8.66
N ARG A 25 -8.91 10.60 9.63
CA ARG A 25 -7.62 9.92 9.51
C ARG A 25 -7.79 8.41 9.43
N ILE A 26 -8.64 7.82 10.27
CA ILE A 26 -8.93 6.38 10.25
C ILE A 26 -9.61 6.01 8.92
N MET A 27 -10.61 6.79 8.49
CA MET A 27 -11.30 6.55 7.22
C MET A 27 -10.32 6.56 6.04
N LYS A 28 -9.43 7.55 5.99
CA LYS A 28 -8.41 7.63 4.94
C LYS A 28 -7.43 6.45 4.99
N ALA A 29 -7.10 5.94 6.19
CA ALA A 29 -6.27 4.75 6.33
C ALA A 29 -6.96 3.50 5.76
N PHE A 30 -8.28 3.35 5.96
CA PHE A 30 -9.05 2.25 5.35
C PHE A 30 -9.08 2.36 3.83
N GLU A 31 -9.43 3.54 3.29
CA GLU A 31 -9.45 3.80 1.85
C GLU A 31 -8.10 3.48 1.20
N LEU A 32 -6.99 3.97 1.78
CA LEU A 32 -5.65 3.69 1.27
C LEU A 32 -5.29 2.20 1.37
N SER A 33 -5.75 1.51 2.41
CA SER A 33 -5.49 0.08 2.59
C SER A 33 -6.22 -0.76 1.55
N GLU A 34 -7.48 -0.43 1.24
CA GLU A 34 -8.24 -1.10 0.18
C GLU A 34 -7.64 -0.84 -1.19
N PHE A 35 -7.38 0.43 -1.53
CA PHE A 35 -6.79 0.80 -2.81
C PHE A 35 -5.43 0.12 -3.04
N THR A 36 -4.59 0.05 -2.01
CA THR A 36 -3.29 -0.63 -2.12
C THR A 36 -3.44 -2.13 -2.38
N LYS A 37 -4.45 -2.79 -1.79
CA LYS A 37 -4.74 -4.22 -2.05
C LYS A 37 -5.19 -4.44 -3.49
N GLU A 38 -6.04 -3.56 -4.02
CA GLU A 38 -6.48 -3.63 -5.42
C GLU A 38 -5.31 -3.49 -6.39
N LEU A 39 -4.46 -2.48 -6.18
CA LEU A 39 -3.25 -2.28 -6.99
C LEU A 39 -2.30 -3.47 -6.90
N PHE A 40 -2.17 -4.06 -5.71
CA PHE A 40 -1.34 -5.22 -5.51
C PHE A 40 -1.86 -6.45 -6.27
N ILE A 41 -3.16 -6.74 -6.18
CA ILE A 41 -3.80 -7.83 -6.92
C ILE A 41 -3.66 -7.61 -8.43
N GLN A 42 -3.90 -6.39 -8.91
CA GLN A 42 -3.75 -6.02 -10.32
C GLN A 42 -2.31 -6.26 -10.80
N GLY A 43 -1.31 -5.81 -10.04
CA GLY A 43 0.10 -6.04 -10.36
C GLY A 43 0.48 -7.52 -10.36
N LEU A 44 -0.16 -8.37 -9.54
CA LEU A 44 0.02 -9.81 -9.61
C LEU A 44 -0.59 -10.42 -10.87
N HIS A 45 -1.77 -9.97 -11.30
CA HIS A 45 -2.38 -10.42 -12.55
C HIS A 45 -1.50 -10.10 -13.76
N GLU A 46 -0.96 -8.88 -13.82
CA GLU A 46 -0.04 -8.48 -14.92
C GLU A 46 1.25 -9.29 -14.93
N ARG A 47 1.74 -9.69 -13.75
CA ARG A 47 2.99 -10.44 -13.60
C ARG A 47 2.83 -11.95 -13.82
N PHE A 48 1.63 -12.49 -13.61
CA PHE A 48 1.30 -13.91 -13.76
C PHE A 48 0.03 -14.08 -14.62
N PRO A 49 0.07 -13.68 -15.91
CA PRO A 49 -1.14 -13.62 -16.75
C PRO A 49 -1.75 -14.99 -17.05
N ASP A 50 -0.94 -16.05 -17.05
CA ASP A 50 -1.37 -17.42 -17.41
C ASP A 50 -1.69 -18.29 -16.18
N ALA A 51 -1.63 -17.74 -14.97
CA ALA A 51 -1.89 -18.50 -13.76
C ALA A 51 -3.36 -18.95 -13.70
N SER A 52 -3.58 -20.23 -13.36
CA SER A 52 -4.94 -20.70 -13.05
C SER A 52 -5.49 -20.00 -11.80
N PRO A 53 -6.81 -19.99 -11.56
CA PRO A 53 -7.37 -19.43 -10.34
C PRO A 53 -6.75 -20.00 -9.06
N GLU A 54 -6.50 -21.30 -9.00
CA GLU A 54 -5.88 -22.00 -7.87
C GLU A 54 -4.43 -21.58 -7.68
N GLU A 55 -3.67 -21.47 -8.77
CA GLU A 55 -2.29 -21.02 -8.76
C GLU A 55 -2.18 -19.56 -8.33
N PHE A 56 -3.04 -18.69 -8.87
CA PHE A 56 -3.08 -17.28 -8.50
C PHE A 56 -3.40 -17.10 -7.01
N GLN A 57 -4.35 -17.87 -6.47
CA GLN A 57 -4.66 -17.86 -5.04
C GLN A 57 -3.48 -18.30 -4.18
N ARG A 58 -2.69 -19.29 -4.64
CA ARG A 58 -1.44 -19.68 -3.97
C ARG A 58 -0.41 -18.55 -3.99
N ILE A 59 -0.17 -17.96 -5.16
CA ILE A 59 0.76 -16.84 -5.33
C ILE A 59 0.36 -15.66 -4.44
N LEU A 60 -0.92 -15.30 -4.40
CA LEU A 60 -1.42 -14.21 -3.58
C LEU A 60 -1.11 -14.43 -2.10
N ARG A 61 -1.38 -15.63 -1.57
CA ARG A 61 -1.07 -15.98 -0.17
C ARG A 61 0.43 -15.90 0.12
N GLU A 62 1.26 -16.52 -0.72
CA GLU A 62 2.72 -16.50 -0.57
C GLU A 62 3.28 -15.06 -0.56
N ARG A 63 2.69 -14.16 -1.35
CA ARG A 63 3.12 -12.76 -1.39
C ARG A 63 2.65 -11.96 -0.19
N LEU A 64 1.43 -12.20 0.30
CA LEU A 64 0.92 -11.57 1.53
C LEU A 64 1.74 -11.98 2.76
N ASP A 65 2.21 -13.23 2.82
CA ASP A 65 3.08 -13.71 3.90
C ASP A 65 4.40 -12.92 4.00
N LEU A 66 4.90 -12.38 2.88
CA LEU A 66 6.10 -11.53 2.86
C LEU A 66 5.83 -10.12 3.40
N CYS A 67 4.57 -9.67 3.39
CA CYS A 67 4.18 -8.34 3.88
C CYS A 67 4.06 -8.28 5.41
N HIS A 68 4.06 -9.43 6.09
CA HIS A 68 3.97 -9.47 7.55
C HIS A 68 5.31 -9.04 8.17
N ASN A 69 5.31 -7.88 8.82
CA ASN A 69 6.46 -7.45 9.63
C ASN A 69 6.49 -8.30 10.91
N ARG A 70 7.29 -9.37 10.92
CA ARG A 70 7.41 -10.32 12.05
C ARG A 70 8.19 -9.77 13.26
N ASN A 71 8.51 -8.49 13.27
CA ASN A 71 9.26 -7.81 14.33
C ASN A 71 8.35 -7.40 15.49
N TYR A 72 7.71 -8.37 16.13
CA TYR A 72 6.92 -8.18 17.37
C TYR A 72 7.76 -8.52 18.60
#